data_AF-A0A6V6ZAX3-F1
#
_entry.id   AF-A0A6V6ZAX3-F1
#
_cell.length_a   1.000
_cell.length_b   1.000
_cell.length_c   1.000
_cell.angle_alpha   90.00
_cell.angle_beta   90.00
_cell.angle_gamma   90.00
#
_symmetry.space_group_name_H-M   'P 1'
#
loop_
_entity.id
_entity.type
_entity.pdbx_description
1 polymer ?
#
loop_
_entity_poly.entity_id
_entity_poly.type
_entity_poly.pdbx_seq_one_letter_code
_entity_poly.pdbx_strand_id
1 'polypeptide(L)'
;MGIFDLLKSDSDKNPSIDLTDFKFLSDDHTRIQNGQSTNANNKGAWRGIRVKTSNNKTFYVTMYNMNENHPVWGDNIQMAEKQMKMLEETDSKIILRGFGNDIMGSSFADYGLTLHKFNGNINKVSIHMYDRNVDIIYVKAENNDQKKKLDNYSNTDSFEDFMRKFQSMSMSEKMQIASQTDAFNNQGANAYRNDNIELAIENFEKALKIMPINDDALINLARCYTMLGEYEKTFEPLNKLYRLNSNNRNKIIAYSLLMHLLEDFDSDGGAVSPSTLINYIKAKYNISTNDDEIKSIIRRINEPYNRDILVYMIGGGFGFGMGSGGSPYMTSDGTIKSVISDEIEDVLNWD
;
A
#
# COMPACT_ATOMS: atom_id res chain seq x y z
N MET A 1 -8.12 -1.36 -43.53
CA MET A 1 -7.05 -0.99 -42.58
C MET A 1 -7.32 0.45 -42.17
N GLY A 2 -7.77 0.64 -40.93
CA GLY A 2 -8.28 1.92 -40.44
C GLY A 2 -7.16 2.87 -40.04
N ILE A 3 -7.50 4.16 -40.00
CA ILE A 3 -6.67 5.34 -39.71
C ILE A 3 -6.15 5.38 -38.25
N PHE A 4 -6.22 4.26 -37.54
CA PHE A 4 -5.85 4.10 -36.12
C PHE A 4 -4.51 3.40 -35.91
N ASP A 5 -3.84 2.91 -36.96
CA ASP A 5 -2.54 2.24 -36.86
C ASP A 5 -1.33 3.20 -36.78
N LEU A 6 -1.54 4.51 -36.61
CA LEU A 6 -0.47 5.52 -36.57
C LEU A 6 -0.13 6.07 -35.18
N LEU A 7 -0.61 5.45 -34.10
CA LEU A 7 -0.23 5.79 -32.73
C LEU A 7 0.37 4.58 -32.03
N LYS A 8 1.54 4.13 -32.51
CA LYS A 8 2.52 3.52 -31.61
C LYS A 8 3.06 4.66 -30.75
N SER A 9 2.44 4.91 -29.60
CA SER A 9 3.00 5.81 -28.59
C SER A 9 4.30 5.19 -28.08
N ASP A 10 5.41 5.92 -28.21
CA ASP A 10 6.68 5.61 -27.57
C ASP A 10 6.52 5.65 -26.04
N SER A 11 5.97 4.58 -25.46
CA SER A 11 5.74 4.43 -24.01
C SER A 11 7.03 4.19 -23.20
N ASP A 12 8.20 4.27 -23.83
CA ASP A 12 9.52 4.07 -23.22
C ASP A 12 10.36 5.37 -23.18
N LYS A 13 9.76 6.53 -23.48
CA LYS A 13 10.48 7.81 -23.44
C LYS A 13 10.53 8.35 -22.02
N ASN A 14 11.74 8.54 -21.49
CA ASN A 14 11.94 9.26 -20.22
C ASN A 14 11.44 10.70 -20.35
N PRO A 15 10.72 11.25 -19.35
CA PRO A 15 10.23 12.61 -19.38
C PRO A 15 11.38 13.62 -19.45
N SER A 16 11.17 14.76 -20.12
CA SER A 16 12.20 15.80 -20.25
C SER A 16 12.52 16.53 -18.95
N ILE A 17 11.75 16.27 -17.89
CA ILE A 17 11.92 16.82 -16.53
C ILE A 17 12.04 15.62 -15.59
N ASP A 18 12.95 15.71 -14.62
CA ASP A 18 13.06 14.70 -13.58
C ASP A 18 11.82 14.68 -12.69
N LEU A 19 11.07 13.58 -12.76
CA LEU A 19 9.86 13.33 -11.98
C LEU A 19 10.08 12.28 -10.89
N THR A 20 11.32 11.90 -10.59
CA THR A 20 11.65 10.89 -9.57
C THR A 20 11.04 11.27 -8.21
N ASP A 21 11.17 12.55 -7.82
CA ASP A 21 10.53 13.15 -6.64
C ASP A 21 10.17 14.63 -6.89
N PHE A 22 9.41 14.90 -7.96
CA PHE A 22 9.04 16.26 -8.32
C PHE A 22 8.01 16.85 -7.35
N LYS A 23 8.23 18.09 -6.92
CA LYS A 23 7.35 18.82 -6.01
C LYS A 23 7.00 20.18 -6.58
N PHE A 24 5.72 20.53 -6.49
CA PHE A 24 5.18 21.80 -6.93
C PHE A 24 4.42 22.46 -5.79
N LEU A 25 4.83 23.68 -5.44
CA LEU A 25 4.19 24.48 -4.41
C LEU A 25 3.38 25.59 -5.05
N SER A 26 2.17 25.80 -4.54
CA SER A 26 1.25 26.83 -4.98
C SER A 26 0.58 27.49 -3.79
N ASP A 27 0.33 28.79 -3.87
CA ASP A 27 -0.46 29.55 -2.89
C ASP A 27 -1.76 30.09 -3.48
N ASP A 28 -2.08 29.73 -4.72
CA ASP A 28 -3.24 30.23 -5.43
C ASP A 28 -3.70 29.23 -6.48
N HIS A 29 -5.01 29.10 -6.62
CA HIS A 29 -5.59 28.20 -7.60
C HIS A 29 -6.92 28.70 -8.14
N THR A 30 -7.22 28.31 -9.37
CA THR A 30 -8.47 28.64 -10.03
C THR A 30 -9.20 27.34 -10.37
N ARG A 31 -10.44 27.22 -9.91
CA ARG A 31 -11.31 26.10 -10.28
C ARG A 31 -12.10 26.48 -11.53
N ILE A 32 -12.06 25.62 -12.53
CA ILE A 32 -12.88 25.68 -13.73
C ILE A 32 -13.83 24.50 -13.69
N GLN A 33 -15.13 24.74 -13.80
CA GLN A 33 -16.13 23.68 -13.89
C GLN A 33 -16.99 23.93 -15.12
N ASN A 34 -17.14 22.91 -15.97
CA ASN A 34 -17.87 23.04 -17.23
C ASN A 34 -17.36 24.20 -18.09
N GLY A 35 -16.04 24.40 -18.11
CA GLY A 35 -15.38 25.48 -18.85
C GLY A 35 -15.52 26.88 -18.24
N GLN A 36 -16.24 27.04 -17.13
CA GLN A 36 -16.38 28.32 -16.44
C GLN A 36 -15.52 28.41 -15.17
N SER A 37 -14.76 29.49 -15.06
CA SER A 37 -13.96 29.78 -13.87
C SER A 37 -14.85 30.21 -12.71
N THR A 38 -14.56 29.72 -11.51
CA THR A 38 -15.15 30.24 -10.27
C THR A 38 -14.41 31.51 -9.83
N ASN A 39 -15.13 32.56 -9.44
CA ASN A 39 -14.54 33.82 -8.95
C ASN A 39 -14.08 33.77 -7.47
N ALA A 40 -13.71 32.58 -6.97
CA ALA A 40 -13.22 32.43 -5.61
C ALA A 40 -11.79 32.99 -5.50
N ASN A 41 -11.55 33.84 -4.51
CA ASN A 41 -10.19 34.25 -4.16
C ASN A 41 -9.53 33.15 -3.33
N ASN A 42 -8.60 32.41 -3.95
CA ASN A 42 -7.87 31.31 -3.31
C ASN A 42 -6.44 31.69 -2.95
N LYS A 43 -6.08 32.98 -3.03
CA LYS A 43 -4.74 33.44 -2.66
C LYS A 43 -4.49 33.17 -1.17
N GLY A 44 -3.37 32.53 -0.86
CA GLY A 44 -3.03 32.04 0.47
C GLY A 44 -3.55 30.62 0.77
N ALA A 45 -4.26 29.97 -0.16
CA ALA A 45 -4.66 28.57 -0.04
C ALA A 45 -3.51 27.65 -0.46
N TRP A 46 -2.51 27.49 0.41
CA TRP A 46 -1.29 26.76 0.06
C TRP A 46 -1.57 25.28 -0.24
N ARG A 47 -1.03 24.80 -1.36
CA ARG A 47 -1.07 23.41 -1.79
C ARG A 47 0.30 22.94 -2.24
N GLY A 48 0.64 21.72 -1.85
CA GLY A 48 1.79 21.00 -2.35
C GLY A 48 1.32 19.86 -3.25
N ILE A 49 1.94 19.69 -4.40
CA ILE A 49 1.69 18.56 -5.30
C ILE A 49 3.01 17.83 -5.43
N ARG A 50 2.99 16.51 -5.22
CA ARG A 50 4.14 15.64 -5.42
C ARG A 50 3.85 14.66 -6.54
N VAL A 51 4.81 14.47 -7.43
CA VAL A 51 4.87 13.40 -8.42
C VAL A 51 6.11 12.58 -8.12
N LYS A 52 5.96 11.26 -7.92
CA LYS A 52 7.09 10.34 -7.74
C LYS A 52 7.05 9.22 -8.77
N THR A 53 8.20 8.75 -9.21
CA THR A 53 8.34 7.55 -10.03
C THR A 53 9.67 6.87 -9.77
N SER A 54 9.72 5.54 -9.92
CA SER A 54 10.95 4.75 -9.84
C SER A 54 11.43 4.22 -11.20
N ASN A 55 10.57 4.29 -12.23
CA ASN A 55 10.79 3.63 -13.51
C ASN A 55 10.38 4.47 -14.73
N ASN A 56 9.92 5.71 -14.53
CA ASN A 56 9.40 6.62 -15.56
C ASN A 56 8.22 6.07 -16.38
N LYS A 57 7.61 4.97 -15.94
CA LYS A 57 6.42 4.35 -16.58
C LYS A 57 5.17 4.58 -15.75
N THR A 58 5.31 4.39 -14.44
CA THR A 58 4.25 4.59 -13.44
C THR A 58 4.61 5.76 -12.54
N PHE A 59 3.69 6.70 -12.43
CA PHE A 59 3.81 7.91 -11.64
C PHE A 59 2.76 7.89 -10.53
N TYR A 60 3.11 8.42 -9.38
CA TYR A 60 2.21 8.52 -8.24
C TYR A 60 2.07 9.99 -7.85
N VAL A 61 0.82 10.46 -7.82
CA VAL A 61 0.51 11.89 -7.62
C VAL A 61 -0.26 12.07 -6.32
N THR A 62 0.26 12.90 -5.43
CA THR A 62 -0.34 13.20 -4.12
C THR A 62 -0.46 14.71 -3.97
N MET A 63 -1.57 15.19 -3.37
CA MET A 63 -1.75 16.60 -3.06
C MET A 63 -1.87 16.80 -1.54
N TYR A 64 -1.23 17.87 -1.05
CA TYR A 64 -1.15 18.24 0.35
C TYR A 64 -1.83 19.59 0.60
N ASN A 65 -2.59 19.70 1.70
CA ASN A 65 -3.05 20.97 2.24
C ASN A 65 -1.96 21.57 3.14
N MET A 66 -1.42 22.72 2.75
CA MET A 66 -0.24 23.30 3.42
C MET A 66 -0.59 24.41 4.43
N ASN A 67 -1.89 24.69 4.63
CA ASN A 67 -2.37 25.74 5.53
C ASN A 67 -2.59 25.25 6.96
N GLU A 68 -3.13 24.05 7.11
CA GLU A 68 -3.57 23.50 8.39
C GLU A 68 -2.98 22.11 8.56
N ASN A 69 -2.64 21.73 9.79
CA ASN A 69 -2.29 20.35 10.07
C ASN A 69 -3.58 19.52 10.17
N HIS A 70 -3.68 18.42 9.41
CA HIS A 70 -4.73 17.45 9.62
C HIS A 70 -4.66 17.01 11.10
N PRO A 71 -5.74 17.18 11.89
CA PRO A 71 -5.68 17.08 13.35
C PRO A 71 -5.19 15.72 13.82
N VAL A 72 -5.56 14.67 13.09
CA VAL A 72 -5.23 13.28 13.40
C VAL A 72 -3.95 12.81 12.69
N TRP A 73 -3.92 12.85 11.36
CA TRP A 73 -2.84 12.26 10.56
C TRP A 73 -1.55 13.09 10.46
N GLY A 74 -1.63 14.42 10.43
CA GLY A 74 -0.45 15.27 10.21
C GLY A 74 0.26 15.15 8.86
N ASP A 75 -0.16 14.21 8.02
CA ASP A 75 0.36 14.01 6.67
C ASP A 75 -0.13 15.09 5.70
N ASN A 76 -1.19 15.81 6.09
CA ASN A 76 -1.83 16.87 5.34
C ASN A 76 -2.30 16.45 3.94
N ILE A 77 -2.51 15.16 3.69
CA ILE A 77 -2.93 14.67 2.38
C ILE A 77 -4.36 15.14 2.11
N GLN A 78 -4.51 15.98 1.08
CA GLN A 78 -5.81 16.45 0.57
C GLN A 78 -6.32 15.58 -0.59
N MET A 79 -5.41 15.04 -1.40
CA MET A 79 -5.71 14.04 -2.42
C MET A 79 -4.75 12.87 -2.21
N ALA A 80 -5.31 11.73 -1.81
CA ALA A 80 -4.59 10.49 -1.68
C ALA A 80 -3.87 10.14 -2.97
N GLU A 81 -2.77 9.39 -2.84
CA GLU A 81 -1.90 9.03 -3.94
C GLU A 81 -2.68 8.36 -5.08
N LYS A 82 -2.57 8.93 -6.29
CA LYS A 82 -3.20 8.41 -7.50
C LYS A 82 -2.15 7.88 -8.46
N GLN A 83 -2.29 6.62 -8.85
CA GLN A 83 -1.43 5.99 -9.85
C GLN A 83 -1.77 6.52 -11.25
N MET A 84 -0.77 6.98 -11.99
CA MET A 84 -0.89 7.60 -13.30
C MET A 84 0.18 7.12 -14.28
N LYS A 85 -0.12 7.21 -15.58
CA LYS A 85 0.82 6.99 -16.68
C LYS A 85 0.94 8.25 -17.51
N MET A 86 2.10 8.46 -18.12
CA MET A 86 2.29 9.55 -19.08
C MET A 86 1.56 9.22 -20.38
N LEU A 87 0.73 10.15 -20.85
CA LEU A 87 0.03 10.03 -22.14
C LEU A 87 0.76 10.79 -23.25
N GLU A 88 1.28 11.98 -22.91
CA GLU A 88 1.85 12.91 -23.88
C GLU A 88 2.92 13.76 -23.20
N GLU A 89 3.99 14.04 -23.94
CA GLU A 89 4.90 15.13 -23.65
C GLU A 89 5.15 15.95 -24.92
N THR A 90 5.01 17.27 -24.81
CA THR A 90 5.36 18.26 -25.83
C THR A 90 6.35 19.27 -25.26
N ASP A 91 6.80 20.24 -26.03
CA ASP A 91 7.66 21.32 -25.51
C ASP A 91 6.96 22.17 -24.43
N SER A 92 5.63 22.22 -24.43
CA SER A 92 4.83 23.08 -23.55
C SER A 92 4.14 22.36 -22.39
N LYS A 93 4.10 21.01 -22.38
CA LYS A 93 3.42 20.26 -21.30
C LYS A 93 3.85 18.80 -21.18
N ILE A 94 3.58 18.22 -20.01
CA ILE A 94 3.53 16.78 -19.76
C ILE A 94 2.13 16.45 -19.26
N ILE A 95 1.48 15.43 -19.83
CA ILE A 95 0.15 14.97 -19.41
C ILE A 95 0.26 13.58 -18.78
N LEU A 96 -0.21 13.47 -17.54
CA LEU A 96 -0.40 12.22 -16.82
C LEU A 96 -1.90 11.92 -16.68
N ARG A 97 -2.26 10.65 -16.83
CA ARG A 97 -3.64 10.17 -16.65
C ARG A 97 -3.66 9.01 -15.69
N GLY A 98 -4.60 9.04 -14.75
CA GLY A 98 -4.78 7.93 -13.84
C GLY A 98 -5.22 6.65 -14.56
N PHE A 99 -4.76 5.51 -14.04
CA PHE A 99 -5.13 4.18 -14.54
C PHE A 99 -5.12 3.16 -13.41
N GLY A 100 -5.92 2.11 -13.52
CA GLY A 100 -6.17 1.19 -12.42
C GLY A 100 -7.21 1.74 -11.44
N ASN A 101 -7.36 1.04 -10.32
CA ASN A 101 -8.31 1.37 -9.27
C ASN A 101 -7.59 1.44 -7.93
N ASP A 102 -8.16 2.18 -6.97
CA ASP A 102 -7.74 2.04 -5.58
C ASP A 102 -8.20 0.71 -4.97
N ILE A 103 -7.76 0.46 -3.74
CA ILE A 103 -8.12 -0.71 -2.94
C ILE A 103 -9.63 -0.91 -2.77
N MET A 104 -10.41 0.18 -2.88
CA MET A 104 -11.86 0.20 -2.79
C MET A 104 -12.55 0.09 -4.17
N GLY A 105 -11.79 -0.18 -5.24
CA GLY A 105 -12.31 -0.32 -6.59
C GLY A 105 -12.65 0.99 -7.31
N SER A 106 -12.38 2.15 -6.71
CA SER A 106 -12.62 3.44 -7.35
C SER A 106 -11.55 3.73 -8.40
N SER A 107 -11.97 4.14 -9.61
CA SER A 107 -11.04 4.28 -10.72
C SER A 107 -10.13 5.50 -10.57
N PHE A 108 -8.84 5.31 -10.82
CA PHE A 108 -7.92 6.41 -11.02
C PHE A 108 -8.14 7.11 -12.36
N ALA A 109 -8.84 6.48 -13.30
CA ALA A 109 -9.18 7.05 -14.60
C ALA A 109 -10.14 8.24 -14.52
N ASP A 110 -10.58 8.68 -13.34
CA ASP A 110 -11.30 9.95 -13.19
C ASP A 110 -10.34 11.13 -12.95
N TYR A 111 -9.04 10.86 -12.76
CA TYR A 111 -8.05 11.86 -12.41
C TYR A 111 -6.95 12.02 -13.48
N GLY A 112 -6.37 13.21 -13.56
CA GLY A 112 -5.18 13.48 -14.37
C GLY A 112 -4.42 14.70 -13.89
N LEU A 113 -3.20 14.85 -14.39
CA LEU A 113 -2.30 15.95 -14.06
C LEU A 113 -1.65 16.47 -15.33
N THR A 114 -1.70 17.78 -15.57
CA THR A 114 -0.90 18.43 -16.61
C THR A 114 0.15 19.33 -15.97
N LEU A 115 1.42 19.06 -16.25
CA LEU A 115 2.55 19.93 -15.90
C LEU A 115 2.82 20.86 -17.08
N HIS A 116 2.64 22.17 -16.92
CA HIS A 116 2.82 23.14 -18.01
C HIS A 116 4.26 23.68 -18.01
N LYS A 117 4.98 23.41 -19.10
CA LYS A 117 6.38 23.78 -19.32
C LYS A 117 6.50 25.18 -19.93
N PHE A 118 7.42 25.97 -19.40
CA PHE A 118 7.88 27.23 -19.97
C PHE A 118 9.39 27.36 -19.75
N ASN A 119 10.16 27.42 -20.84
CA ASN A 119 11.63 27.45 -20.81
C ASN A 119 12.23 26.34 -19.91
N GLY A 120 11.75 25.11 -20.08
CA GLY A 120 12.21 23.95 -19.29
C GLY A 120 11.74 23.92 -17.83
N ASN A 121 10.96 24.89 -17.38
CA ASN A 121 10.44 24.97 -16.00
C ASN A 121 8.94 24.72 -15.95
N ILE A 122 8.46 24.10 -14.87
CA ILE A 122 7.02 24.01 -14.56
C ILE A 122 6.61 25.21 -13.73
N ASN A 123 5.80 26.09 -14.32
CA ASN A 123 5.27 27.29 -13.65
C ASN A 123 3.79 27.16 -13.27
N LYS A 124 3.11 26.14 -13.82
CA LYS A 124 1.68 25.90 -13.62
C LYS A 124 1.40 24.41 -13.69
N VAL A 125 0.48 23.95 -12.86
CA VAL A 125 -0.01 22.58 -12.83
C VAL A 125 -1.53 22.58 -12.90
N SER A 126 -2.12 21.67 -13.66
CA SER A 126 -3.56 21.47 -13.71
C SER A 126 -3.91 20.08 -13.19
N ILE A 127 -4.79 20.00 -12.20
CA ILE A 127 -5.42 18.74 -11.78
C ILE A 127 -6.76 18.63 -12.49
N HIS A 128 -7.02 17.47 -13.07
CA HIS A 128 -8.22 17.18 -13.84
C HIS A 128 -9.07 16.15 -13.09
N MET A 129 -10.34 16.46 -12.87
CA MET A 129 -11.39 15.54 -12.38
C MET A 129 -12.42 15.37 -13.50
N TYR A 130 -12.21 14.36 -14.34
CA TYR A 130 -12.92 14.18 -15.60
C TYR A 130 -14.37 13.76 -15.41
N ASP A 131 -14.66 12.96 -14.39
CA ASP A 131 -16.02 12.55 -13.97
C ASP A 131 -16.93 13.76 -13.70
N ARG A 132 -16.35 14.85 -13.18
CA ARG A 132 -17.05 16.07 -12.79
C ARG A 132 -16.89 17.22 -13.77
N ASN A 133 -16.07 17.03 -14.81
CA ASN A 133 -15.66 18.08 -15.73
C ASN A 133 -15.11 19.32 -14.98
N VAL A 134 -14.18 19.06 -14.06
CA VAL A 134 -13.54 20.08 -13.21
C VAL A 134 -12.03 20.07 -13.43
N ASP A 135 -11.49 21.25 -13.67
CA ASP A 135 -10.06 21.50 -13.62
C ASP A 135 -9.73 22.42 -12.45
N ILE A 136 -8.62 22.15 -11.77
CA ILE A 136 -8.04 23.07 -10.81
C ILE A 136 -6.64 23.44 -11.28
N ILE A 137 -6.45 24.73 -11.53
CA ILE A 137 -5.20 25.28 -12.06
C ILE A 137 -4.43 25.93 -10.92
N TYR A 138 -3.22 25.42 -10.66
CA TYR A 138 -2.31 25.91 -9.64
C TYR A 138 -1.17 26.69 -10.28
N VAL A 139 -0.88 27.88 -9.76
CA VAL A 139 0.25 28.71 -10.19
C VAL A 139 1.39 28.56 -9.20
N LYS A 140 2.64 28.49 -9.71
CA LYS A 140 3.81 28.27 -8.88
C LYS A 140 4.01 29.41 -7.88
N ALA A 141 4.29 29.07 -6.63
CA ALA A 141 4.62 30.00 -5.58
C ALA A 141 6.02 29.72 -5.00
N GLU A 142 6.70 30.77 -4.57
CA GLU A 142 8.04 30.72 -3.98
C GLU A 142 7.94 31.06 -2.49
N ASN A 143 8.17 30.06 -1.63
CA ASN A 143 8.26 30.24 -0.18
C ASN A 143 9.08 29.11 0.45
N ASN A 144 10.21 29.45 1.08
CA ASN A 144 11.16 28.47 1.59
C ASN A 144 10.62 27.63 2.75
N ASP A 145 9.80 28.21 3.62
CA ASP A 145 9.25 27.49 4.78
C ASP A 145 8.19 26.49 4.33
N GLN A 146 7.34 26.88 3.39
CA GLN A 146 6.34 26.00 2.80
C GLN A 146 6.97 24.90 1.93
N LYS A 147 8.09 25.18 1.23
CA LYS A 147 8.89 24.15 0.55
C LYS A 147 9.43 23.11 1.54
N LYS A 148 10.06 23.56 2.64
CA LYS A 148 10.54 22.66 3.70
C LYS A 148 9.41 21.82 4.31
N LYS A 149 8.24 22.41 4.52
CA LYS A 149 7.05 21.66 4.98
C LYS A 149 6.63 20.60 3.96
N LEU A 150 6.60 20.95 2.66
CA LEU A 150 6.23 20.01 1.60
C LEU A 150 7.24 18.86 1.51
N ASP A 151 8.53 19.16 1.63
CA ASP A 151 9.57 18.14 1.72
C ASP A 151 9.33 17.21 2.91
N ASN A 152 9.01 17.76 4.09
CA ASN A 152 8.69 16.95 5.27
C ASN A 152 7.46 16.07 5.03
N TYR A 153 6.32 16.60 4.61
CA TYR A 153 5.10 15.79 4.34
C TYR A 153 5.32 14.73 3.26
N SER A 154 6.17 15.01 2.28
CA SER A 154 6.53 14.04 1.25
C SER A 154 7.46 12.94 1.76
N ASN A 155 8.25 13.23 2.79
CA ASN A 155 9.25 12.29 3.31
C ASN A 155 8.75 11.55 4.56
N THR A 156 7.66 12.01 5.19
CA THR A 156 7.13 11.39 6.39
C THR A 156 6.27 10.17 6.07
N ASP A 157 6.53 9.11 6.81
CA ASP A 157 5.62 8.00 6.89
C ASP A 157 4.45 8.38 7.80
N SER A 158 3.27 8.60 7.20
CA SER A 158 2.03 8.94 7.91
C SER A 158 1.73 8.00 9.09
N PHE A 159 2.17 6.75 9.01
CA PHE A 159 2.01 5.75 10.06
C PHE A 159 2.87 6.06 11.30
N GLU A 160 4.15 6.37 11.12
CA GLU A 160 5.08 6.72 12.22
C GLU A 160 4.69 8.05 12.87
N ASP A 161 4.27 9.00 12.05
CA ASP A 161 3.79 10.30 12.53
C ASP A 161 2.53 10.14 13.37
N PHE A 162 1.58 9.32 12.92
CA PHE A 162 0.42 8.97 13.73
C PHE A 162 0.86 8.31 15.03
N MET A 163 1.72 7.29 15.00
CA MET A 163 2.21 6.61 16.22
C MET A 163 2.79 7.60 17.23
N ARG A 164 3.71 8.47 16.79
CA ARG A 164 4.37 9.48 17.64
C ARG A 164 3.37 10.47 18.23
N LYS A 165 2.44 10.97 17.40
CA LYS A 165 1.39 11.89 17.87
C LYS A 165 0.47 11.21 18.86
N PHE A 166 -0.03 10.02 18.51
CA PHE A 166 -0.91 9.23 19.33
C PHE A 166 -0.28 8.97 20.70
N GLN A 167 1.01 8.62 20.78
CA GLN A 167 1.71 8.47 22.05
C GLN A 167 1.64 9.72 22.94
N SER A 168 1.80 10.91 22.35
CA SER A 168 1.75 12.21 23.06
C SER A 168 0.35 12.75 23.37
N MET A 169 -0.72 12.18 22.80
CA MET A 169 -2.09 12.64 23.03
C MET A 169 -2.56 12.40 24.46
N SER A 170 -3.50 13.23 24.91
CA SER A 170 -4.19 13.02 26.19
C SER A 170 -5.01 11.73 26.16
N MET A 171 -5.28 11.17 27.35
CA MET A 171 -6.08 9.94 27.44
C MET A 171 -7.49 10.13 26.87
N SER A 172 -8.09 11.33 27.05
CA SER A 172 -9.41 11.64 26.49
C SER A 172 -9.42 11.60 24.95
N GLU A 173 -8.40 12.14 24.30
CA GLU A 173 -8.29 12.11 22.83
C GLU A 173 -8.07 10.68 22.32
N LYS A 174 -7.19 9.91 22.97
CA LYS A 174 -6.97 8.49 22.67
C LYS A 174 -8.27 7.70 22.75
N MET A 175 -9.03 7.89 23.83
CA MET A 175 -10.30 7.20 24.05
C MET A 175 -11.36 7.59 23.00
N GLN A 176 -11.40 8.86 22.59
CA GLN A 176 -12.29 9.31 21.53
C GLN A 176 -11.94 8.68 20.16
N ILE A 177 -10.64 8.59 19.83
CA ILE A 177 -10.16 7.95 18.60
C ILE A 177 -10.43 6.44 18.64
N ALA A 178 -10.12 5.78 19.76
CA ALA A 178 -10.34 4.35 19.96
C ALA A 178 -11.83 4.01 19.82
N SER A 179 -12.72 4.72 20.51
CA SER A 179 -14.16 4.48 20.44
C SER A 179 -14.74 4.59 19.02
N GLN A 180 -14.29 5.58 18.23
CA GLN A 180 -14.71 5.70 16.83
C GLN A 180 -14.16 4.57 15.97
N THR A 181 -12.91 4.18 16.20
CA THR A 181 -12.25 3.09 15.48
C THR A 181 -12.93 1.76 15.78
N ASP A 182 -13.18 1.47 17.06
CA ASP A 182 -13.79 0.21 17.52
C ASP A 182 -15.19 0.02 16.95
N ALA A 183 -15.95 1.09 16.76
CA ALA A 183 -17.25 1.01 16.11
C ALA A 183 -17.15 0.42 14.69
N PHE A 184 -16.20 0.90 13.88
CA PHE A 184 -15.95 0.35 12.55
C PHE A 184 -15.30 -1.04 12.60
N ASN A 185 -14.34 -1.28 13.48
CA ASN A 185 -13.73 -2.60 13.65
C ASN A 185 -14.78 -3.67 14.00
N ASN A 186 -15.70 -3.37 14.92
CA ASN A 186 -16.79 -4.27 15.29
C ASN A 186 -17.79 -4.50 14.14
N GLN A 187 -18.08 -3.48 13.33
CA GLN A 187 -18.89 -3.65 12.12
C GLN A 187 -18.19 -4.56 11.11
N GLY A 188 -16.87 -4.38 10.92
CA GLY A 188 -16.06 -5.24 10.07
C GLY A 188 -16.04 -6.69 10.55
N ALA A 189 -15.82 -6.91 11.85
CA ALA A 189 -15.85 -8.25 12.45
C ALA A 189 -17.23 -8.92 12.33
N ASN A 190 -18.31 -8.15 12.46
CA ASN A 190 -19.66 -8.67 12.25
C ASN A 190 -19.92 -9.01 10.77
N ALA A 191 -19.45 -8.20 9.83
CA ALA A 191 -19.55 -8.52 8.40
C ALA A 191 -18.74 -9.77 8.05
N TYR A 192 -17.53 -9.89 8.59
CA TYR A 192 -16.65 -11.06 8.44
C TYR A 192 -17.34 -12.35 8.92
N ARG A 193 -17.93 -12.34 10.12
CA ARG A 193 -18.67 -13.49 10.67
C ARG A 193 -19.91 -13.88 9.87
N ASN A 194 -20.42 -12.97 9.04
CA ASN A 194 -21.56 -13.21 8.14
C ASN A 194 -21.11 -13.51 6.69
N ASP A 195 -19.83 -13.87 6.50
CA ASP A 195 -19.19 -14.16 5.21
C ASP A 195 -19.27 -13.00 4.19
N ASN A 196 -19.51 -11.76 4.65
CA ASN A 196 -19.51 -10.57 3.81
C ASN A 196 -18.13 -9.91 3.87
N ILE A 197 -17.17 -10.53 3.19
CA ILE A 197 -15.74 -10.20 3.29
C ILE A 197 -15.44 -8.81 2.73
N GLU A 198 -16.09 -8.39 1.63
CA GLU A 198 -15.90 -7.06 1.06
C GLU A 198 -16.36 -5.95 2.00
N LEU A 199 -17.52 -6.12 2.65
CA LEU A 199 -18.00 -5.17 3.66
C LEU A 199 -17.10 -5.19 4.91
N ALA A 200 -16.54 -6.36 5.26
CA ALA A 200 -15.58 -6.45 6.35
C ALA A 200 -14.33 -5.60 6.05
N ILE A 201 -13.75 -5.76 4.86
CA ILE A 201 -12.61 -4.97 4.37
C ILE A 201 -12.95 -3.47 4.41
N GLU A 202 -14.11 -3.06 3.88
CA GLU A 202 -14.51 -1.66 3.89
C GLU A 202 -14.52 -1.06 5.30
N ASN A 203 -15.04 -1.79 6.28
CA ASN A 203 -15.12 -1.34 7.66
C ASN A 203 -13.76 -1.36 8.37
N PHE A 204 -12.92 -2.38 8.16
CA PHE A 204 -11.55 -2.37 8.70
C PHE A 204 -10.72 -1.23 8.11
N GLU A 205 -10.85 -0.93 6.83
CA GLU A 205 -10.18 0.24 6.24
C GLU A 205 -10.72 1.56 6.79
N LYS A 206 -12.01 1.68 7.08
CA LYS A 206 -12.56 2.84 7.79
C LYS A 206 -11.97 2.98 9.20
N ALA A 207 -11.84 1.87 9.92
CA ALA A 207 -11.18 1.85 11.23
C ALA A 207 -9.72 2.33 11.11
N LEU A 208 -8.97 1.80 10.15
CA LEU A 208 -7.56 2.17 9.91
C LEU A 208 -7.38 3.59 9.35
N LYS A 209 -8.42 4.17 8.72
CA LYS A 209 -8.49 5.60 8.36
C LYS A 209 -8.71 6.53 9.56
N ILE A 210 -9.06 6.00 10.73
CA ILE A 210 -9.19 6.78 11.97
C ILE A 210 -7.99 6.53 12.87
N MET A 211 -7.66 5.25 13.09
CA MET A 211 -6.52 4.80 13.89
C MET A 211 -5.72 3.77 13.09
N PRO A 212 -4.74 4.20 12.28
CA PRO A 212 -3.92 3.31 11.46
C PRO A 212 -3.12 2.28 12.26
N ILE A 213 -2.97 2.51 13.56
CA ILE A 213 -2.22 1.67 14.51
C ILE A 213 -3.12 0.67 15.26
N ASN A 214 -4.39 0.54 14.88
CA ASN A 214 -5.29 -0.44 15.48
C ASN A 214 -4.88 -1.84 15.01
N ASP A 215 -4.26 -2.60 15.92
CA ASP A 215 -3.74 -3.94 15.69
C ASP A 215 -4.84 -4.93 15.31
N ASP A 216 -5.99 -4.89 15.98
CA ASP A 216 -7.15 -5.73 15.65
C ASP A 216 -7.61 -5.54 14.20
N ALA A 217 -7.76 -4.30 13.75
CA ALA A 217 -8.19 -3.98 12.39
C ALA A 217 -7.14 -4.34 11.36
N LEU A 218 -5.83 -4.19 11.67
CA LEU A 218 -4.75 -4.66 10.79
C LEU A 218 -4.78 -6.18 10.62
N ILE A 219 -4.91 -6.92 11.72
CA ILE A 219 -5.00 -8.39 11.70
C ILE A 219 -6.25 -8.84 10.94
N ASN A 220 -7.41 -8.26 11.26
CA ASN A 220 -8.66 -8.64 10.61
C ASN A 220 -8.67 -8.29 9.11
N LEU A 221 -8.02 -7.20 8.70
CA LEU A 221 -7.87 -6.87 7.28
C LEU A 221 -6.96 -7.89 6.57
N ALA A 222 -5.83 -8.29 7.17
CA ALA A 222 -4.97 -9.33 6.63
C ALA A 222 -5.70 -10.68 6.49
N ARG A 223 -6.53 -11.04 7.47
CA ARG A 223 -7.43 -12.20 7.45
C ARG A 223 -8.42 -12.14 6.28
N CYS A 224 -9.07 -11.00 6.06
CA CYS A 224 -9.98 -10.83 4.91
C CYS A 224 -9.26 -11.01 3.56
N TYR A 225 -8.09 -10.39 3.39
CA TYR A 225 -7.31 -10.55 2.15
C TYR A 225 -6.84 -11.99 1.95
N THR A 226 -6.49 -12.69 3.02
CA THR A 226 -6.14 -14.12 2.97
C THR A 226 -7.32 -14.95 2.47
N MET A 227 -8.52 -14.73 3.00
CA MET A 227 -9.72 -15.46 2.57
C MET A 227 -10.07 -15.24 1.10
N LEU A 228 -9.81 -14.05 0.56
CA LEU A 228 -10.00 -13.76 -0.86
C LEU A 228 -8.86 -14.28 -1.75
N GLY A 229 -7.80 -14.87 -1.18
CA GLY A 229 -6.59 -15.25 -1.91
C GLY A 229 -5.78 -14.06 -2.42
N GLU A 230 -6.03 -12.85 -1.89
CA GLU A 230 -5.34 -11.61 -2.26
C GLU A 230 -4.07 -11.41 -1.43
N TYR A 231 -3.19 -12.42 -1.42
CA TYR A 231 -2.04 -12.47 -0.51
C TYR A 231 -1.10 -11.26 -0.60
N GLU A 232 -0.90 -10.70 -1.79
CA GLU A 232 -0.09 -9.49 -1.97
C GLU A 232 -0.63 -8.27 -1.20
N LYS A 233 -1.95 -8.17 -1.00
CA LYS A 233 -2.55 -7.07 -0.24
C LYS A 233 -2.32 -7.20 1.27
N THR A 234 -1.94 -8.38 1.76
CA THR A 234 -1.66 -8.63 3.19
C THR A 234 -0.34 -8.00 3.63
N PHE A 235 0.55 -7.70 2.68
CA PHE A 235 1.85 -7.11 2.95
C PHE A 235 1.74 -5.81 3.77
N GLU A 236 0.84 -4.92 3.35
CA GLU A 236 0.67 -3.61 3.96
C GLU A 236 0.24 -3.69 5.44
N PRO A 237 -0.87 -4.39 5.79
CA PRO A 237 -1.29 -4.50 7.19
C PRO A 237 -0.30 -5.28 8.04
N LEU A 238 0.31 -6.35 7.52
CA LEU A 238 1.30 -7.13 8.27
C LEU A 238 2.60 -6.35 8.53
N ASN A 239 3.06 -5.56 7.56
CA ASN A 239 4.22 -4.69 7.74
C ASN A 239 3.94 -3.58 8.77
N LYS A 240 2.74 -3.00 8.77
CA LYS A 240 2.32 -2.07 9.82
C LYS A 240 2.32 -2.76 11.18
N LEU A 241 1.74 -3.95 11.30
CA LEU A 241 1.70 -4.73 12.54
C LEU A 241 3.10 -5.03 13.09
N TYR A 242 4.06 -5.36 12.22
CA TYR A 242 5.46 -5.54 12.59
C TYR A 242 6.09 -4.28 13.17
N ARG A 243 5.77 -3.13 12.56
CA ARG A 243 6.31 -1.82 12.99
C ARG A 243 5.71 -1.35 14.31
N LEU A 244 4.43 -1.69 14.58
CA LEU A 244 3.82 -1.45 15.89
C LEU A 244 4.55 -2.24 16.98
N ASN A 245 4.78 -3.51 16.73
CA ASN A 245 5.39 -4.41 17.67
C ASN A 245 6.20 -5.48 16.95
N SER A 246 7.52 -5.43 17.13
CA SER A 246 8.46 -6.35 16.51
C SER A 246 8.33 -7.80 17.03
N ASN A 247 7.57 -8.04 18.11
CA ASN A 247 7.24 -9.40 18.54
C ASN A 247 6.37 -10.15 17.52
N ASN A 248 5.64 -9.44 16.66
CA ASN A 248 4.87 -10.04 15.55
C ASN A 248 5.75 -10.68 14.46
N ARG A 249 7.08 -10.61 14.59
CA ARG A 249 8.03 -11.18 13.63
C ARG A 249 7.78 -12.67 13.36
N ASN A 250 7.57 -13.47 14.40
CA ASN A 250 7.36 -14.92 14.23
C ASN A 250 6.04 -15.21 13.53
N LYS A 251 4.99 -14.45 13.84
CA LYS A 251 3.71 -14.47 13.12
C LYS A 251 3.88 -14.19 11.64
N ILE A 252 4.65 -13.18 11.27
CA ILE A 252 4.85 -12.80 9.86
C ILE A 252 5.68 -13.84 9.12
N ILE A 253 6.70 -14.42 9.77
CA ILE A 253 7.49 -15.51 9.16
C ILE A 253 6.61 -16.75 8.97
N ALA A 254 5.82 -17.13 9.98
CA ALA A 254 4.90 -18.26 9.90
C ALA A 254 3.83 -18.06 8.83
N TYR A 255 3.22 -16.88 8.78
CA TYR A 255 2.27 -16.48 7.74
C TYR A 255 2.92 -16.57 6.36
N SER A 256 4.12 -16.00 6.17
CA SER A 256 4.81 -16.02 4.87
C SER A 256 5.13 -17.44 4.42
N LEU A 257 5.52 -18.33 5.35
CA LEU A 257 5.74 -19.75 5.06
C LEU A 257 4.44 -20.42 4.59
N LEU A 258 3.38 -20.34 5.40
CA LEU A 258 2.11 -20.98 5.09
C LEU A 258 1.48 -20.45 3.80
N MET A 259 1.58 -19.13 3.56
CA MET A 259 1.14 -18.48 2.34
C MET A 259 1.85 -19.05 1.10
N HIS A 260 3.19 -19.18 1.12
CA HIS A 260 3.92 -19.77 0.00
C HIS A 260 3.55 -21.24 -0.22
N LEU A 261 3.40 -22.01 0.86
CA LEU A 261 2.94 -23.40 0.78
C LEU A 261 1.52 -23.49 0.19
N LEU A 262 0.65 -22.53 0.49
CA LEU A 262 -0.72 -22.49 0.01
C LEU A 262 -0.82 -22.06 -1.47
N GLU A 263 0.04 -21.13 -1.90
CA GLU A 263 0.17 -20.69 -3.28
C GLU A 263 0.70 -21.80 -4.20
N ASP A 264 1.72 -22.54 -3.75
CA ASP A 264 2.32 -23.66 -4.49
C ASP A 264 1.64 -25.00 -4.19
N PHE A 265 0.43 -24.99 -3.61
CA PHE A 265 -0.26 -26.21 -3.19
C PHE A 265 -0.86 -26.96 -4.39
N ASP A 266 -0.34 -28.15 -4.70
CA ASP A 266 -0.82 -29.02 -5.77
C ASP A 266 -1.30 -30.40 -5.26
N SER A 267 -1.23 -31.45 -6.10
CA SER A 267 -1.62 -32.81 -5.72
C SER A 267 -0.67 -33.46 -4.71
N ASP A 268 0.60 -33.05 -4.70
CA ASP A 268 1.67 -33.60 -3.86
C ASP A 268 1.91 -32.74 -2.61
N GLY A 269 1.19 -31.62 -2.49
CA GLY A 269 1.23 -30.70 -1.35
C GLY A 269 1.78 -29.33 -1.74
N GLY A 270 2.18 -28.55 -0.73
CA GLY A 270 2.86 -27.28 -0.94
C GLY A 270 4.35 -27.39 -0.63
N ALA A 271 5.20 -26.65 -1.35
CA ALA A 271 6.63 -26.56 -1.06
C ALA A 271 7.18 -25.15 -1.26
N VAL A 272 8.24 -24.81 -0.51
CA VAL A 272 9.00 -23.57 -0.71
C VAL A 272 10.45 -23.78 -0.32
N SER A 273 11.38 -23.29 -1.15
CA SER A 273 12.80 -23.36 -0.83
C SER A 273 13.18 -22.36 0.28
N PRO A 274 14.13 -22.68 1.17
CA PRO A 274 14.56 -21.76 2.22
C PRO A 274 15.03 -20.40 1.69
N SER A 275 15.80 -20.40 0.60
CA SER A 275 16.31 -19.16 0.00
C SER A 275 15.18 -18.29 -0.57
N THR A 276 14.18 -18.89 -1.22
CA THR A 276 12.99 -18.15 -1.71
C THR A 276 12.29 -17.45 -0.56
N LEU A 277 11.95 -18.19 0.50
CA LEU A 277 11.21 -17.65 1.64
C LEU A 277 12.01 -16.58 2.40
N ILE A 278 13.29 -16.84 2.68
CA ILE A 278 14.17 -15.88 3.38
C ILE A 278 14.31 -14.59 2.56
N ASN A 279 14.55 -14.70 1.25
CA ASN A 279 14.68 -13.53 0.38
C ASN A 279 13.37 -12.74 0.29
N TYR A 280 12.24 -13.43 0.18
CA TYR A 280 10.91 -12.80 0.19
C TYR A 280 10.69 -12.00 1.47
N ILE A 281 10.90 -12.64 2.64
CA ILE A 281 10.71 -12.02 3.95
C ILE A 281 11.62 -10.80 4.11
N LYS A 282 12.87 -10.91 3.66
CA LYS A 282 13.83 -9.80 3.72
C LYS A 282 13.44 -8.66 2.78
N ALA A 283 13.02 -8.97 1.55
CA ALA A 283 12.67 -7.96 0.55
C ALA A 283 11.38 -7.21 0.89
N LYS A 284 10.36 -7.93 1.36
CA LYS A 284 9.06 -7.35 1.69
C LYS A 284 9.09 -6.67 3.05
N TYR A 285 9.44 -7.39 4.11
CA TYR A 285 9.28 -6.91 5.49
C TYR A 285 10.56 -6.34 6.11
N ASN A 286 11.69 -6.38 5.40
CA ASN A 286 13.01 -6.06 5.94
C ASN A 286 13.40 -6.91 7.18
N ILE A 287 12.76 -8.06 7.35
CA ILE A 287 13.04 -9.00 8.45
C ILE A 287 14.22 -9.89 8.02
N SER A 288 15.28 -9.91 8.82
CA SER A 288 16.37 -10.89 8.65
C SER A 288 16.00 -12.15 9.40
N THR A 289 15.86 -13.29 8.73
CA THR A 289 15.60 -14.62 9.32
C THR A 289 16.57 -15.66 8.76
N ASN A 290 16.58 -16.87 9.30
CA ASN A 290 17.43 -17.97 8.88
C ASN A 290 16.70 -19.32 8.99
N ASP A 291 17.36 -20.37 8.49
CA ASP A 291 16.78 -21.71 8.42
C ASP A 291 16.43 -22.31 9.80
N ASP A 292 17.28 -22.13 10.81
CA ASP A 292 17.04 -22.67 12.16
C ASP A 292 15.79 -22.06 12.81
N GLU A 293 15.59 -20.77 12.58
CA GLU A 293 14.42 -20.06 13.08
C GLU A 293 13.13 -20.48 12.37
N ILE A 294 13.16 -20.62 11.05
CA ILE A 294 12.00 -21.11 10.29
C ILE A 294 11.66 -22.54 10.73
N LYS A 295 12.66 -23.40 10.95
CA LYS A 295 12.45 -24.74 11.51
C LYS A 295 11.84 -24.71 12.91
N SER A 296 12.20 -23.72 13.74
CA SER A 296 11.57 -23.55 15.04
C SER A 296 10.10 -23.12 14.93
N ILE A 297 9.78 -22.30 13.95
CA ILE A 297 8.41 -21.89 13.63
C ILE A 297 7.60 -23.08 13.11
N ILE A 298 8.18 -23.90 12.24
CA ILE A 298 7.55 -25.15 11.77
C ILE A 298 7.21 -26.07 12.95
N ARG A 299 8.13 -26.23 13.91
CA ARG A 299 7.85 -27.01 15.13
C ARG A 299 6.64 -26.44 15.88
N ARG A 300 6.57 -25.13 16.07
CA ARG A 300 5.43 -24.47 16.73
C ARG A 300 4.12 -24.66 15.97
N ILE A 301 4.13 -24.63 14.64
CA ILE A 301 2.95 -24.91 13.81
C ILE A 301 2.51 -26.36 13.96
N ASN A 302 3.44 -27.31 14.07
CA ASN A 302 3.11 -28.72 14.24
C ASN A 302 2.62 -29.06 15.66
N GLU A 303 2.98 -28.28 16.70
CA GLU A 303 2.68 -28.58 18.11
C GLU A 303 1.21 -28.93 18.42
N PRO A 304 0.19 -28.23 17.85
CA PRO A 304 -1.21 -28.57 18.08
C PRO A 304 -1.62 -29.92 17.46
N TYR A 305 -0.84 -30.44 16.52
CA TYR A 305 -1.14 -31.64 15.77
C TYR A 305 -0.41 -32.84 16.38
N ASN A 306 -1.11 -33.97 16.51
CA ASN A 306 -0.50 -35.26 16.89
C ASN A 306 0.34 -35.88 15.75
N ARG A 307 0.70 -35.09 14.74
CA ARG A 307 1.54 -35.45 13.59
C ARG A 307 2.18 -34.17 13.04
N ASP A 308 3.28 -34.29 12.32
CA ASP A 308 3.80 -33.18 11.55
C ASP A 308 2.83 -32.87 10.40
N ILE A 309 2.38 -31.62 10.28
CA ILE A 309 1.64 -31.13 9.10
C ILE A 309 2.57 -30.42 8.12
N LEU A 310 3.67 -29.88 8.63
CA LEU A 310 4.78 -29.29 7.88
C LEU A 310 6.07 -30.05 8.19
N VAL A 311 6.89 -30.28 7.17
CA VAL A 311 8.17 -30.98 7.28
C VAL A 311 9.25 -30.25 6.48
N TYR A 312 10.49 -30.65 6.72
CA TYR A 312 11.65 -30.23 5.93
C TYR A 312 12.56 -31.43 5.75
N MET A 313 12.94 -31.76 4.52
CA MET A 313 13.67 -32.99 4.25
C MET A 313 15.05 -32.98 4.94
N ILE A 314 15.31 -33.92 5.85
CA ILE A 314 16.66 -34.14 6.37
C ILE A 314 17.32 -35.17 5.47
N GLY A 315 18.14 -34.70 4.51
CA GLY A 315 19.00 -35.46 3.60
C GLY A 315 18.72 -36.97 3.43
N GLY A 316 18.04 -37.35 2.34
CA GLY A 316 17.88 -38.75 1.97
C GLY A 316 16.93 -38.99 0.78
N GLY A 317 17.41 -38.75 -0.44
CA GLY A 317 16.97 -39.48 -1.64
C GLY A 317 15.59 -39.20 -2.22
N PHE A 318 15.39 -38.06 -2.88
CA PHE A 318 14.69 -38.02 -4.17
C PHE A 318 15.32 -36.90 -5.01
N GLY A 319 15.82 -37.29 -6.19
CA GLY A 319 16.55 -36.41 -7.10
C GLY A 319 15.62 -35.44 -7.82
N PHE A 320 15.28 -34.32 -7.19
CA PHE A 320 14.98 -33.11 -7.92
C PHE A 320 16.26 -32.27 -7.97
N GLY A 321 16.69 -31.94 -9.18
CA GLY A 321 17.91 -31.17 -9.47
C GLY A 321 17.84 -29.72 -9.00
N MET A 322 17.62 -29.50 -7.71
CA MET A 322 17.69 -28.20 -7.05
C MET A 322 19.14 -27.99 -6.59
N GLY A 323 19.87 -27.15 -7.31
CA GLY A 323 21.25 -26.79 -6.99
C GLY A 323 21.35 -26.08 -5.65
N SER A 324 22.27 -26.53 -4.79
CA SER A 324 22.90 -25.86 -3.63
C SER A 324 22.02 -25.15 -2.57
N GLY A 325 20.70 -25.12 -2.70
CA GLY A 325 19.76 -24.59 -1.69
C GLY A 325 19.40 -25.68 -0.69
N GLY A 326 19.27 -25.33 0.59
CA GLY A 326 18.85 -26.26 1.63
C GLY A 326 17.52 -26.96 1.31
N SER A 327 17.23 -28.04 2.02
CA SER A 327 16.01 -28.81 1.82
C SER A 327 14.75 -27.96 1.91
N PRO A 328 13.78 -28.13 0.99
CA PRO A 328 12.55 -27.34 0.99
C PRO A 328 11.73 -27.57 2.27
N TYR A 329 11.04 -26.50 2.69
CA TYR A 329 9.92 -26.60 3.61
C TYR A 329 8.71 -27.05 2.82
N MET A 330 7.97 -28.03 3.33
CA MET A 330 6.85 -28.61 2.59
C MET A 330 5.75 -29.07 3.54
N THR A 331 4.57 -29.29 2.99
CA THR A 331 3.50 -29.99 3.71
C THR A 331 3.83 -31.47 3.80
N SER A 332 3.47 -32.12 4.91
CA SER A 332 3.59 -33.57 5.07
C SER A 332 2.55 -34.32 4.21
N ASP A 333 2.81 -35.61 3.95
CA ASP A 333 1.85 -36.49 3.30
C ASP A 333 0.47 -36.46 3.98
N GLY A 334 -0.57 -36.28 3.18
CA GLY A 334 -1.96 -36.24 3.64
C GLY A 334 -2.35 -34.97 4.38
N THR A 335 -1.51 -33.94 4.42
CA THR A 335 -1.95 -32.58 4.80
C THR A 335 -2.70 -31.98 3.62
N ILE A 336 -3.90 -31.48 3.86
CA ILE A 336 -4.78 -30.94 2.83
C ILE A 336 -4.78 -29.41 2.88
N LYS A 337 -5.15 -28.78 1.76
CA LYS A 337 -5.14 -27.32 1.59
C LYS A 337 -5.86 -26.57 2.72
N SER A 338 -7.01 -27.09 3.17
CA SER A 338 -7.79 -26.44 4.24
C SER A 338 -7.05 -26.39 5.57
N VAL A 339 -6.22 -27.38 5.90
CA VAL A 339 -5.40 -27.35 7.13
C VAL A 339 -4.40 -26.20 7.08
N ILE A 340 -3.79 -25.95 5.92
CA ILE A 340 -2.88 -24.81 5.75
C ILE A 340 -3.65 -23.49 5.83
N SER A 341 -4.86 -23.41 5.26
CA SER A 341 -5.71 -22.23 5.38
C SER A 341 -6.11 -21.94 6.83
N ASP A 342 -6.49 -22.95 7.60
CA ASP A 342 -6.83 -22.82 9.02
C ASP A 342 -5.61 -22.35 9.83
N GLU A 343 -4.43 -22.91 9.56
CA GLU A 343 -3.18 -22.48 10.20
C GLU A 343 -2.82 -21.03 9.88
N ILE A 344 -3.09 -20.54 8.67
CA ILE A 344 -2.86 -19.12 8.36
C ILE A 344 -3.69 -18.23 9.29
N GLU A 345 -4.94 -18.61 9.57
CA GLU A 345 -5.80 -17.86 10.49
C GLU A 345 -5.31 -17.93 11.93
N ASP A 346 -4.79 -19.08 12.36
CA ASP A 346 -4.25 -19.29 13.70
C ASP A 346 -2.94 -18.53 13.93
N VAL A 347 -2.01 -18.51 12.96
CA VAL A 347 -0.75 -17.76 13.12
C VAL A 347 -0.99 -16.26 13.22
N LEU A 348 -2.03 -15.72 12.57
CA LEU A 348 -2.41 -14.31 12.71
C LEU A 348 -2.83 -13.96 14.14
N ASN A 349 -3.25 -14.93 14.95
CA ASN A 349 -3.60 -14.79 16.36
C ASN A 349 -2.43 -15.04 17.34
N TRP A 350 -1.22 -15.38 16.86
CA TRP A 350 -0.08 -15.59 17.76
C TRP A 350 0.29 -14.33 18.55
N ASP A 351 0.65 -14.52 19.82
CA ASP A 351 1.22 -13.48 20.69
C ASP A 351 2.68 -13.11 20.36
#